data_AF-A0A556QRY7-F1
#
_entry.id   AF-A0A556QRY7-F1
#
_cell.length_a   1.000
_cell.length_b   1.000
_cell.length_c   1.000
_cell.angle_alpha   90.00
_cell.angle_beta   90.00
_cell.angle_gamma   90.00
#
_symmetry.space_group_name_H-M   'P 1'
#
loop_
_entity.id
_entity.type
_entity.pdbx_description
1 polymer ?
#
loop_
_entity_poly.entity_id
_entity_poly.type
_entity_poly.pdbx_seq_one_letter_code
_entity_poly.pdbx_strand_id
1 'polypeptide(L)'
;MNLMKHNYDFGFLRSCRAGMLVCGALGALLSSVQGQTAVTGVTYGTTVDSSNSTADNIRYLNTYTPVATISTAAGSYKFDGPLADSVYIRRNTSSGNPNNSSVFYQYQSDSNGVTSVYSKGDTTPTLSEVMLSNDLTQGLRNPFANDGGTESLTSNIERIDFRYNGGYTVQAGDSLVFFDLENVGNFGDGFRIAAVTSWGTYNGTSAPTAYANSGLLIDPDSYGSPVATPLGGNASYVRSTTTNGDNISSNQSVTFLDSNTGSANSSDLYLVGIMITFADLGIAPGTVIQGFSLMAGDVAATTSGSLLNWNNSSVYKTDTDATTWGNVDFMGFGGQISRPVPEPATYGVIFMSLCTGGFLLRRRHFARR
;
A
#
# COMPACT_ATOMS: atom_id res chain seq x y z
N MET A 1 11.94 67.14 -36.20
CA MET A 1 12.85 66.61 -37.22
C MET A 1 14.10 66.14 -36.51
N ASN A 2 14.54 64.97 -36.89
CA ASN A 2 15.34 64.03 -36.12
C ASN A 2 16.84 64.20 -36.46
N LEU A 3 17.72 63.53 -35.68
CA LEU A 3 19.14 63.23 -35.98
C LEU A 3 20.12 64.42 -35.89
N MET A 4 21.39 64.34 -35.45
CA MET A 4 22.35 63.33 -34.95
C MET A 4 23.67 64.16 -34.76
N LYS A 5 24.73 63.85 -33.99
CA LYS A 5 25.60 62.66 -34.00
C LYS A 5 26.83 62.91 -33.09
N HIS A 6 27.27 61.84 -32.40
CA HIS A 6 28.66 61.38 -32.16
C HIS A 6 29.70 62.29 -31.48
N ASN A 7 30.71 61.81 -30.74
CA ASN A 7 31.15 60.56 -30.08
C ASN A 7 32.51 60.96 -29.45
N TYR A 8 32.97 60.32 -28.38
CA TYR A 8 34.19 59.50 -28.38
C TYR A 8 34.61 59.08 -26.96
N ASP A 9 34.98 57.80 -26.95
CA ASP A 9 35.37 56.88 -25.89
C ASP A 9 36.78 57.07 -25.29
N PHE A 10 37.03 56.21 -24.29
CA PHE A 10 38.29 55.57 -23.82
C PHE A 10 38.73 55.99 -22.42
N GLY A 11 38.97 55.11 -21.43
CA GLY A 11 38.94 53.65 -21.35
C GLY A 11 39.82 53.16 -20.16
N PHE A 12 39.57 51.91 -19.70
CA PHE A 12 40.43 51.05 -18.84
C PHE A 12 40.52 51.40 -17.33
N LEU A 13 40.37 50.52 -16.31
CA LEU A 13 40.66 49.08 -16.13
C LEU A 13 39.82 48.42 -15.00
N ARG A 14 39.39 47.16 -15.23
CA ARG A 14 39.54 45.90 -14.44
C ARG A 14 39.46 46.00 -12.89
N SER A 15 38.77 45.15 -12.11
CA SER A 15 38.53 43.70 -12.17
C SER A 15 37.76 43.28 -10.91
N CYS A 16 36.77 42.38 -11.02
CA CYS A 16 36.43 41.28 -10.09
C CYS A 16 35.06 40.69 -10.46
N ARG A 17 35.06 39.81 -11.46
CA ARG A 17 34.07 38.73 -11.61
C ARG A 17 34.66 37.49 -10.97
N ALA A 18 34.04 36.95 -9.92
CA ALA A 18 34.11 35.54 -9.52
C ALA A 18 33.17 35.30 -8.32
N GLY A 19 32.22 34.37 -8.45
CA GLY A 19 31.49 33.79 -7.31
C GLY A 19 30.02 33.46 -7.56
N MET A 20 29.75 32.26 -8.08
CA MET A 20 28.48 31.48 -8.10
C MET A 20 27.27 32.15 -8.77
N LEU A 21 26.78 31.78 -9.96
CA LEU A 21 26.59 30.49 -10.66
C LEU A 21 25.80 29.41 -9.88
N VAL A 22 24.58 29.20 -10.39
CA VAL A 22 23.70 28.00 -10.37
C VAL A 22 22.96 27.67 -9.07
N CYS A 23 21.74 28.21 -8.92
CA CYS A 23 20.64 27.60 -8.16
C CYS A 23 19.47 27.22 -9.09
N GLY A 24 19.75 26.89 -10.35
CA GLY A 24 18.74 26.48 -11.32
C GLY A 24 19.04 25.09 -11.84
N ALA A 25 18.03 24.22 -11.79
CA ALA A 25 17.99 22.88 -12.40
C ALA A 25 18.76 21.76 -11.67
N LEU A 26 18.32 21.40 -10.46
CA LEU A 26 18.43 20.03 -9.95
C LEU A 26 17.07 19.49 -9.50
N GLY A 27 15.99 19.88 -10.21
CA GLY A 27 14.60 19.54 -9.87
C GLY A 27 13.86 18.79 -10.96
N ALA A 28 14.54 18.36 -12.02
CA ALA A 28 13.92 17.65 -13.14
C ALA A 28 14.91 16.63 -13.68
N LEU A 29 14.89 15.43 -13.10
CA LEU A 29 15.32 14.14 -13.69
C LEU A 29 15.15 13.02 -12.64
N LEU A 30 13.98 12.96 -12.02
CA LEU A 30 13.41 11.68 -11.59
C LEU A 30 12.15 11.54 -12.40
N SER A 31 12.27 10.93 -13.58
CA SER A 31 11.15 10.32 -14.25
C SER A 31 10.66 9.19 -13.34
N SER A 32 9.83 9.52 -12.35
CA SER A 32 8.94 8.54 -11.76
C SER A 32 8.08 8.05 -12.91
N VAL A 33 8.21 6.78 -13.26
CA VAL A 33 7.15 6.09 -14.00
C VAL A 33 5.89 6.35 -13.17
N GLN A 34 4.91 7.04 -13.76
CA GLN A 34 3.66 7.36 -13.07
C GLN A 34 3.03 6.05 -12.58
N GLY A 35 2.61 6.00 -11.32
CA GLY A 35 1.74 4.94 -10.84
C GLY A 35 2.07 4.35 -9.48
N GLN A 36 3.36 4.15 -9.17
CA GLN A 36 3.78 3.13 -8.21
C GLN A 36 5.13 3.48 -7.57
N THR A 37 5.24 3.40 -6.24
CA THR A 37 6.50 3.63 -5.52
C THR A 37 6.81 2.46 -4.59
N ALA A 38 7.93 1.79 -4.82
CA ALA A 38 8.43 0.72 -3.95
C ALA A 38 8.62 1.19 -2.50
N VAL A 39 8.13 0.37 -1.56
CA VAL A 39 8.45 0.51 -0.14
C VAL A 39 9.80 -0.16 0.11
N THR A 40 10.74 0.58 0.68
CA THR A 40 12.12 0.13 0.91
C THR A 40 12.43 -0.14 2.38
N GLY A 41 11.52 0.22 3.28
CA GLY A 41 11.66 -0.04 4.70
C GLY A 41 10.38 0.24 5.47
N VAL A 42 10.26 -0.41 6.62
CA VAL A 42 9.15 -0.28 7.56
C VAL A 42 9.73 -0.01 8.93
N THR A 43 9.20 0.99 9.62
CA THR A 43 9.47 1.23 11.04
C THR A 43 8.22 0.92 11.82
N TYR A 44 8.40 0.20 12.91
CA TYR A 44 7.34 -0.26 13.77
C TYR A 44 7.23 0.64 15.01
N GLY A 45 6.00 0.82 15.49
CA GLY A 45 5.71 1.49 16.74
C GLY A 45 5.93 0.58 17.94
N THR A 46 5.42 1.00 19.09
CA THR A 46 5.46 0.18 20.31
C THR A 46 4.45 -0.95 20.20
N THR A 47 4.89 -2.18 20.46
CA THR A 47 4.02 -3.35 20.55
C THR A 47 2.92 -3.13 21.59
N VAL A 48 1.68 -3.38 21.18
CA VAL A 48 0.50 -3.46 22.04
C VAL A 48 0.29 -4.93 22.37
N ASP A 49 0.11 -5.23 23.65
CA ASP A 49 -0.08 -6.59 24.15
C ASP A 49 -1.34 -6.64 25.01
N SER A 50 -2.30 -7.44 24.58
CA SER A 50 -3.59 -7.63 25.23
C SER A 50 -3.76 -9.08 25.70
N SER A 51 -4.77 -9.33 26.51
CA SER A 51 -5.07 -10.70 26.95
C SER A 51 -5.35 -11.61 25.75
N ASN A 52 -4.59 -12.70 25.64
CA ASN A 52 -4.81 -13.75 24.63
C ASN A 52 -6.27 -14.21 24.58
N SER A 53 -6.73 -14.56 23.38
CA SER A 53 -8.02 -15.20 23.15
C SER A 53 -7.84 -16.55 22.46
N THR A 54 -8.92 -17.32 22.35
CA THR A 54 -8.93 -18.59 21.61
C THR A 54 -10.24 -18.69 20.86
N ALA A 55 -10.15 -18.95 19.56
CA ALA A 55 -11.28 -19.21 18.70
C ALA A 55 -10.87 -20.26 17.67
N ASP A 56 -11.77 -21.19 17.35
CA ASP A 56 -11.59 -22.17 16.27
C ASP A 56 -10.27 -22.99 16.33
N ASN A 57 -9.88 -23.42 17.54
CA ASN A 57 -8.62 -24.12 17.84
C ASN A 57 -7.34 -23.33 17.54
N ILE A 58 -7.45 -22.03 17.27
CA ILE A 58 -6.35 -21.09 17.16
C ILE A 58 -6.28 -20.28 18.45
N ARG A 59 -5.09 -20.20 19.04
CA ARG A 59 -4.83 -19.27 20.14
C ARG A 59 -4.33 -17.97 19.55
N TYR A 60 -5.01 -16.87 19.84
CA TYR A 60 -4.57 -15.54 19.40
C TYR A 60 -3.76 -14.92 20.52
N LEU A 61 -2.56 -14.45 20.19
CA LEU A 61 -1.68 -13.81 21.15
C LEU A 61 -2.07 -12.35 21.41
N ASN A 62 -3.03 -11.79 20.67
CA ASN A 62 -3.52 -10.39 20.79
C ASN A 62 -2.38 -9.38 21.03
N THR A 63 -1.25 -9.69 20.38
CA THR A 63 -0.03 -8.90 20.37
C THR A 63 0.12 -8.37 18.97
N TYR A 64 0.15 -7.05 18.83
CA TYR A 64 0.22 -6.36 17.56
C TYR A 64 1.29 -5.26 17.65
N THR A 65 2.06 -5.08 16.58
CA THR A 65 3.02 -3.98 16.49
C THR A 65 2.65 -3.09 15.30
N PRO A 66 2.16 -1.86 15.55
CA PRO A 66 1.69 -1.01 14.47
C PRO A 66 2.81 -0.57 13.56
N VAL A 67 2.50 -0.44 12.28
CA VAL A 67 3.39 0.24 11.35
C VAL A 67 3.37 1.73 11.68
N ALA A 68 4.51 2.27 12.10
CA ALA A 68 4.64 3.69 12.40
C ALA A 68 4.89 4.49 11.11
N THR A 69 5.87 4.05 10.33
CA THR A 69 6.24 4.69 9.06
C THR A 69 6.73 3.69 8.04
N ILE A 70 6.56 4.02 6.77
CA ILE A 70 7.29 3.40 5.66
C ILE A 70 8.33 4.37 5.10
N SER A 71 9.34 3.82 4.44
CA SER A 71 10.33 4.56 3.66
C SER A 71 10.21 4.19 2.18
N THR A 72 10.38 5.20 1.32
CA THR A 72 10.37 5.06 -0.13
C THR A 72 11.49 5.90 -0.75
N ALA A 73 11.72 5.79 -2.06
CA ALA A 73 12.62 6.70 -2.77
C ALA A 73 12.19 8.19 -2.72
N ALA A 74 10.91 8.46 -2.45
CA ALA A 74 10.35 9.81 -2.36
C ALA A 74 10.39 10.40 -0.93
N GLY A 75 10.80 9.61 0.06
CA GLY A 75 10.81 9.99 1.48
C GLY A 75 10.02 9.02 2.37
N SER A 76 9.85 9.40 3.63
CA SER A 76 9.10 8.60 4.61
C SER A 76 7.64 9.01 4.68
N TYR A 77 6.77 8.05 4.96
CA TYR A 77 5.33 8.27 5.10
C TYR A 77 4.84 7.66 6.42
N LYS A 78 3.90 8.35 7.07
CA LYS A 78 3.26 7.94 8.32
C LYS A 78 1.76 7.75 8.12
N PHE A 79 1.15 6.90 8.93
CA PHE A 79 -0.26 6.55 8.83
C PHE A 79 -1.12 7.45 9.74
N ASP A 80 -1.12 8.75 9.43
CA ASP A 80 -1.92 9.77 10.15
C ASP A 80 -3.27 10.07 9.47
N GLY A 81 -3.53 9.46 8.32
CA GLY A 81 -4.81 9.58 7.63
C GLY A 81 -5.90 8.72 8.25
N PRO A 82 -7.17 8.93 7.83
CA PRO A 82 -8.26 8.09 8.29
C PRO A 82 -8.06 6.65 7.82
N LEU A 83 -8.46 5.71 8.68
CA LEU A 83 -8.75 4.33 8.31
C LEU A 83 -10.11 4.29 7.60
N ALA A 84 -10.28 3.39 6.63
CA ALA A 84 -11.59 3.11 6.06
C ALA A 84 -12.60 2.71 7.15
N ASP A 85 -13.83 3.18 7.06
CA ASP A 85 -14.89 2.87 8.02
C ASP A 85 -15.47 1.47 7.82
N SER A 86 -15.37 0.94 6.60
CA SER A 86 -15.90 -0.38 6.26
C SER A 86 -15.19 -0.97 5.05
N VAL A 87 -15.15 -2.31 5.01
CA VAL A 87 -14.68 -3.10 3.87
C VAL A 87 -15.81 -4.03 3.41
N TYR A 88 -16.03 -4.12 2.10
CA TYR A 88 -17.02 -4.99 1.48
C TYR A 88 -16.36 -5.95 0.52
N ILE A 89 -16.54 -7.24 0.76
CA ILE A 89 -16.09 -8.31 -0.13
C ILE A 89 -17.16 -8.53 -1.21
N ARG A 90 -16.78 -8.45 -2.49
CA ARG A 90 -17.68 -8.61 -3.63
C ARG A 90 -17.32 -9.88 -4.37
N ARG A 91 -18.30 -10.76 -4.51
CA ARG A 91 -18.16 -12.07 -5.14
C ARG A 91 -19.15 -12.19 -6.28
N ASN A 92 -18.77 -12.94 -7.31
CA ASN A 92 -19.72 -13.47 -8.25
C ASN A 92 -20.20 -14.85 -7.78
N THR A 93 -21.36 -14.89 -7.13
CA THR A 93 -21.97 -16.13 -6.60
C THR A 93 -22.78 -16.90 -7.64
N SER A 94 -22.46 -16.77 -8.94
CA SER A 94 -23.10 -17.58 -9.97
C SER A 94 -22.95 -19.09 -9.68
N SER A 95 -23.95 -19.88 -10.07
CA SER A 95 -23.98 -21.33 -9.84
C SER A 95 -22.70 -22.00 -10.31
N GLY A 96 -21.98 -22.66 -9.39
CA GLY A 96 -20.72 -23.37 -9.68
C GLY A 96 -19.47 -22.72 -9.10
N ASN A 97 -19.55 -21.48 -8.61
CA ASN A 97 -18.42 -20.83 -7.95
C ASN A 97 -18.40 -21.15 -6.45
N PRO A 98 -17.35 -21.81 -5.92
CA PRO A 98 -17.25 -22.07 -4.48
C PRO A 98 -17.23 -20.76 -3.68
N ASN A 99 -17.93 -20.71 -2.55
CA ASN A 99 -17.94 -19.53 -1.69
C ASN A 99 -16.82 -19.66 -0.63
N ASN A 100 -15.58 -19.71 -1.09
CA ASN A 100 -14.42 -19.97 -0.25
C ASN A 100 -13.65 -18.68 0.06
N SER A 101 -12.91 -18.69 1.15
CA SER A 101 -12.00 -17.62 1.54
C SER A 101 -10.78 -18.22 2.19
N SER A 102 -9.61 -17.72 1.83
CA SER A 102 -8.36 -18.11 2.49
C SER A 102 -7.74 -16.92 3.19
N VAL A 103 -7.38 -17.12 4.45
CA VAL A 103 -6.64 -16.17 5.28
C VAL A 103 -5.35 -16.81 5.74
N PHE A 104 -4.33 -15.99 5.96
CA PHE A 104 -3.09 -16.43 6.59
C PHE A 104 -2.83 -15.65 7.87
N TYR A 105 -2.11 -16.29 8.78
CA TYR A 105 -1.69 -15.71 10.05
C TYR A 105 -0.23 -16.02 10.29
N GLN A 106 0.54 -15.03 10.69
CA GLN A 106 1.87 -15.23 11.21
C GLN A 106 1.75 -16.04 12.49
N TYR A 107 2.54 -17.10 12.61
CA TYR A 107 2.48 -17.97 13.78
C TYR A 107 3.80 -18.08 14.53
N GLN A 108 3.67 -18.46 15.79
CA GLN A 108 4.77 -18.88 16.65
C GLN A 108 4.53 -20.33 17.08
N SER A 109 5.54 -21.21 16.98
CA SER A 109 5.48 -22.55 17.60
C SER A 109 5.83 -22.47 19.08
N ASP A 110 5.18 -23.27 19.92
CA ASP A 110 5.69 -23.49 21.28
C ASP A 110 6.91 -24.44 21.28
N SER A 111 7.72 -24.34 22.33
CA SER A 111 8.93 -25.13 22.52
C SER A 111 8.68 -26.62 22.82
N ASN A 112 7.41 -27.04 22.93
CA ASN A 112 7.03 -28.39 23.37
C ASN A 112 6.51 -29.28 22.25
N GLY A 113 6.52 -28.83 20.99
CA GLY A 113 6.12 -29.64 19.84
C GLY A 113 4.64 -30.03 19.86
N VAL A 114 3.82 -29.37 20.69
CA VAL A 114 2.37 -29.47 20.64
C VAL A 114 1.88 -28.34 19.75
N THR A 115 1.14 -28.67 18.71
CA THR A 115 0.64 -27.75 17.67
C THR A 115 -0.44 -26.81 18.21
N SER A 116 -0.16 -26.05 19.27
CA SER A 116 -0.92 -24.86 19.59
C SER A 116 -0.48 -23.80 18.60
N VAL A 117 -1.27 -23.56 17.55
CA VAL A 117 -0.94 -22.50 16.60
C VAL A 117 -1.33 -21.17 17.22
N TYR A 118 -0.31 -20.33 17.42
CA TYR A 118 -0.45 -19.01 17.98
C TYR A 118 -0.53 -17.99 16.84
N SER A 119 -1.70 -17.46 16.53
CA SER A 119 -1.82 -16.32 15.62
C SER A 119 -1.34 -15.06 16.34
N LYS A 120 -0.45 -14.28 15.71
CA LYS A 120 -0.15 -12.92 16.16
C LYS A 120 -1.22 -11.98 15.58
N GLY A 121 -1.71 -11.05 16.39
CA GLY A 121 -2.86 -10.21 16.05
C GLY A 121 -4.13 -10.59 16.82
N ASP A 122 -5.15 -9.75 16.66
CA ASP A 122 -6.46 -9.89 17.30
C ASP A 122 -7.33 -10.94 16.60
N THR A 123 -8.32 -11.50 17.30
CA THR A 123 -9.32 -12.36 16.66
C THR A 123 -10.21 -11.53 15.73
N THR A 124 -10.08 -11.74 14.42
CA THR A 124 -10.93 -11.13 13.39
C THR A 124 -11.87 -12.19 12.78
N PRO A 125 -13.15 -12.23 13.18
CA PRO A 125 -14.08 -13.27 12.72
C PRO A 125 -14.52 -13.13 11.26
N THR A 126 -14.22 -12.01 10.58
CA THR A 126 -14.58 -11.79 9.17
C THR A 126 -13.42 -11.26 8.32
N LEU A 127 -13.47 -11.50 7.00
CA LEU A 127 -12.47 -10.94 6.07
C LEU A 127 -12.43 -9.40 6.08
N SER A 128 -13.58 -8.76 6.27
CA SER A 128 -13.67 -7.30 6.36
C SER A 128 -12.89 -6.78 7.57
N GLU A 129 -12.95 -7.47 8.71
CA GLU A 129 -12.19 -7.11 9.90
C GLU A 129 -10.69 -7.41 9.72
N VAL A 130 -10.32 -8.48 9.02
CA VAL A 130 -8.91 -8.73 8.64
C VAL A 130 -8.35 -7.53 7.87
N MET A 131 -9.05 -7.06 6.84
CA MET A 131 -8.58 -5.93 6.01
C MET A 131 -8.68 -4.56 6.71
N LEU A 132 -9.46 -4.45 7.79
CA LEU A 132 -9.55 -3.25 8.62
C LEU A 132 -8.60 -3.26 9.83
N SER A 133 -7.98 -4.41 10.12
CA SER A 133 -7.11 -4.55 11.30
C SER A 133 -5.88 -3.64 11.24
N ASN A 134 -5.49 -3.22 10.03
CA ASN A 134 -4.26 -2.46 9.79
C ASN A 134 -3.04 -3.22 10.32
N ASP A 135 -3.05 -4.54 10.14
CA ASP A 135 -2.09 -5.47 10.71
C ASP A 135 -1.26 -6.19 9.64
N LEU A 136 0.03 -6.39 9.93
CA LEU A 136 0.99 -7.14 9.12
C LEU A 136 1.25 -8.55 9.68
N THR A 137 0.45 -9.02 10.63
CA THR A 137 0.54 -10.41 11.12
C THR A 137 -0.54 -11.30 10.53
N GLN A 138 -1.49 -10.77 9.78
CA GLN A 138 -2.55 -11.54 9.14
C GLN A 138 -2.96 -10.92 7.81
N GLY A 139 -3.65 -11.68 6.96
CA GLY A 139 -4.02 -11.20 5.63
C GLY A 139 -4.90 -12.19 4.86
N LEU A 140 -5.21 -11.80 3.63
CA LEU A 140 -5.97 -12.60 2.67
C LEU A 140 -5.01 -13.29 1.71
N ARG A 141 -5.22 -14.58 1.50
CA ARG A 141 -4.44 -15.37 0.55
C ARG A 141 -5.17 -15.48 -0.78
N ASN A 142 -4.50 -15.17 -1.89
CA ASN A 142 -5.02 -15.30 -3.25
C ASN A 142 -6.50 -14.86 -3.37
N PRO A 143 -6.89 -13.65 -2.93
CA PRO A 143 -8.30 -13.29 -2.79
C PRO A 143 -9.03 -13.37 -4.13
N PHE A 144 -8.34 -13.06 -5.23
CA PHE A 144 -8.94 -12.98 -6.55
C PHE A 144 -8.85 -14.26 -7.41
N ALA A 145 -8.18 -15.31 -6.93
CA ALA A 145 -8.08 -16.57 -7.67
C ALA A 145 -9.45 -17.26 -7.78
N ASN A 146 -9.85 -17.62 -9.00
CA ASN A 146 -11.13 -18.26 -9.30
C ASN A 146 -11.11 -19.32 -10.41
N ASP A 147 -9.92 -19.80 -10.79
CA ASP A 147 -9.67 -20.81 -11.84
C ASP A 147 -10.19 -22.24 -11.58
N GLY A 148 -10.94 -22.47 -10.49
CA GLY A 148 -11.44 -23.79 -10.13
C GLY A 148 -10.34 -24.79 -9.71
N GLY A 149 -9.14 -24.31 -9.35
CA GLY A 149 -8.12 -25.09 -8.66
C GLY A 149 -8.63 -25.69 -7.34
N THR A 150 -7.80 -26.50 -6.66
CA THR A 150 -8.18 -27.11 -5.36
C THR A 150 -8.73 -26.04 -4.42
N GLU A 151 -9.90 -26.29 -3.83
CA GLU A 151 -10.71 -25.37 -3.01
C GLU A 151 -9.96 -24.55 -1.94
N SER A 152 -8.73 -24.96 -1.58
CA SER A 152 -7.81 -24.31 -0.64
C SER A 152 -6.94 -23.19 -1.24
N LEU A 153 -7.09 -22.90 -2.55
CA LEU A 153 -6.33 -21.86 -3.27
C LEU A 153 -7.21 -20.82 -3.97
N THR A 154 -8.54 -21.03 -4.01
CA THR A 154 -9.48 -20.14 -4.70
C THR A 154 -10.36 -19.45 -3.67
N SER A 155 -10.32 -18.10 -3.67
CA SER A 155 -11.16 -17.27 -2.81
C SER A 155 -12.34 -16.66 -3.57
N ASN A 156 -12.38 -16.68 -4.92
CA ASN A 156 -13.53 -16.20 -5.71
C ASN A 156 -14.07 -14.82 -5.27
N ILE A 157 -13.17 -13.92 -4.89
CA ILE A 157 -13.49 -12.51 -4.65
C ILE A 157 -13.19 -11.78 -5.95
N GLU A 158 -14.15 -10.99 -6.43
CA GLU A 158 -13.98 -10.23 -7.68
C GLU A 158 -13.48 -8.82 -7.37
N ARG A 159 -13.84 -8.29 -6.21
CA ARG A 159 -13.50 -6.94 -5.77
C ARG A 159 -13.56 -6.80 -4.26
N ILE A 160 -12.63 -6.03 -3.70
CA ILE A 160 -12.64 -5.63 -2.28
C ILE A 160 -12.82 -4.11 -2.24
N ASP A 161 -13.93 -3.63 -1.67
CA ASP A 161 -14.23 -2.19 -1.59
C ASP A 161 -13.95 -1.65 -0.19
N PHE A 162 -13.08 -0.64 -0.08
CA PHE A 162 -12.83 0.13 1.14
C PHE A 162 -13.64 1.43 1.08
N ARG A 163 -14.34 1.78 2.15
CA ARG A 163 -15.24 2.93 2.19
C ARG A 163 -14.87 3.92 3.28
N TYR A 164 -14.79 5.20 2.91
CA TYR A 164 -14.76 6.33 3.84
C TYR A 164 -16.16 6.95 3.95
N ASN A 165 -16.84 6.73 5.07
CA ASN A 165 -18.19 7.21 5.31
C ASN A 165 -18.22 8.74 5.41
N GLY A 166 -19.13 9.38 4.68
CA GLY A 166 -19.14 10.84 4.52
C GLY A 166 -18.08 11.38 3.56
N GLY A 167 -17.19 10.52 3.05
CA GLY A 167 -16.11 10.87 2.14
C GLY A 167 -14.89 11.48 2.82
N TYR A 168 -13.78 11.50 2.10
CA TYR A 168 -12.51 12.05 2.53
C TYR A 168 -11.99 13.05 1.50
N THR A 169 -11.56 14.23 1.96
CA THR A 169 -10.92 15.23 1.09
C THR A 169 -9.43 14.94 1.02
N VAL A 170 -8.97 14.53 -0.16
CA VAL A 170 -7.57 14.15 -0.40
C VAL A 170 -6.63 15.35 -0.19
N GLN A 171 -5.55 15.14 0.54
CA GLN A 171 -4.49 16.12 0.76
C GLN A 171 -3.30 15.85 -0.17
N ALA A 172 -2.43 16.84 -0.32
CA ALA A 172 -1.22 16.69 -1.11
C ALA A 172 -0.29 15.64 -0.48
N GLY A 173 0.11 14.64 -1.28
CA GLY A 173 0.98 13.56 -0.85
C GLY A 173 0.26 12.40 -0.15
N ASP A 174 -1.06 12.45 0.03
CA ASP A 174 -1.80 11.29 0.54
C ASP A 174 -1.60 10.08 -0.39
N SER A 175 -1.43 8.92 0.22
CA SER A 175 -1.20 7.66 -0.48
C SER A 175 -1.82 6.47 0.23
N LEU A 176 -1.96 5.38 -0.51
CA LEU A 176 -2.34 4.06 -0.04
C LEU A 176 -1.10 3.16 -0.08
N VAL A 177 -0.95 2.28 0.90
CA VAL A 177 0.21 1.40 1.02
C VAL A 177 -0.30 -0.02 1.19
N PHE A 178 0.19 -0.93 0.35
CA PHE A 178 -0.18 -2.34 0.39
C PHE A 178 1.08 -3.18 0.56
N PHE A 179 0.92 -4.30 1.24
CA PHE A 179 1.96 -5.29 1.42
C PHE A 179 1.49 -6.63 0.90
N ASP A 180 2.41 -7.33 0.26
CA ASP A 180 2.25 -8.67 -0.28
C ASP A 180 3.24 -9.61 0.42
N LEU A 181 2.87 -10.87 0.54
CA LEU A 181 3.66 -11.91 1.18
C LEU A 181 4.22 -12.88 0.15
N GLU A 182 5.54 -12.87 0.01
CA GLU A 182 6.18 -13.47 -1.15
C GLU A 182 7.27 -14.46 -0.81
N ASN A 183 7.47 -15.42 -1.73
CA ASN A 183 8.61 -16.32 -1.67
C ASN A 183 9.90 -15.60 -2.05
N VAL A 184 11.03 -16.09 -1.55
CA VAL A 184 12.36 -15.59 -1.95
C VAL A 184 12.50 -15.51 -3.47
N GLY A 185 12.76 -14.30 -3.98
CA GLY A 185 13.02 -14.06 -5.41
C GLY A 185 11.80 -13.62 -6.22
N ASN A 186 10.61 -13.58 -5.61
CA ASN A 186 9.43 -12.90 -6.15
C ASN A 186 9.32 -11.49 -5.55
N PHE A 187 8.84 -10.52 -6.34
CA PHE A 187 8.76 -9.12 -5.93
C PHE A 187 7.33 -8.56 -6.01
N GLY A 188 6.36 -9.39 -5.62
CA GLY A 188 4.98 -9.01 -5.41
C GLY A 188 4.12 -9.16 -6.66
N ASP A 189 2.85 -9.42 -6.41
CA ASP A 189 1.90 -9.81 -7.43
C ASP A 189 1.04 -8.65 -7.94
N GLY A 190 0.62 -8.81 -9.18
CA GLY A 190 -0.13 -7.79 -9.91
C GLY A 190 -1.59 -7.71 -9.46
N PHE A 191 -2.09 -6.49 -9.27
CA PHE A 191 -3.49 -6.24 -8.95
C PHE A 191 -3.96 -4.93 -9.59
N ARG A 192 -5.26 -4.64 -9.51
CA ARG A 192 -5.81 -3.36 -9.94
C ARG A 192 -6.42 -2.59 -8.78
N ILE A 193 -6.27 -1.27 -8.85
CA ILE A 193 -6.86 -0.34 -7.89
C ILE A 193 -7.60 0.79 -8.57
N ALA A 194 -8.76 1.17 -8.03
CA ALA A 194 -9.53 2.32 -8.50
C ALA A 194 -10.04 3.16 -7.33
N ALA A 195 -9.95 4.50 -7.46
CA ALA A 195 -10.50 5.42 -6.48
C ALA A 195 -12.02 5.57 -6.67
N VAL A 196 -12.79 5.37 -5.59
CA VAL A 196 -14.25 5.52 -5.57
C VAL A 196 -14.59 6.98 -5.34
N THR A 197 -15.30 7.61 -6.28
CA THR A 197 -15.71 9.02 -6.19
C THR A 197 -17.16 9.17 -5.72
N SER A 198 -17.96 8.12 -5.84
CA SER A 198 -19.35 8.09 -5.37
C SER A 198 -19.74 6.69 -4.92
N TRP A 199 -20.51 6.62 -3.86
CA TRP A 199 -21.03 5.44 -3.20
C TRP A 199 -22.54 5.59 -3.04
N GLY A 200 -23.27 4.50 -3.26
CA GLY A 200 -24.72 4.52 -3.16
C GLY A 200 -25.27 3.11 -3.22
N THR A 201 -26.40 2.98 -3.90
CA THR A 201 -27.02 1.67 -4.16
C THR A 201 -26.75 1.28 -5.60
N TYR A 202 -26.08 0.15 -5.80
CA TYR A 202 -25.88 -0.47 -7.11
C TYR A 202 -26.46 -1.89 -7.09
N ASN A 203 -27.34 -2.22 -8.03
CA ASN A 203 -28.07 -3.50 -8.08
C ASN A 203 -28.67 -3.91 -6.72
N GLY A 204 -29.25 -2.95 -5.97
CA GLY A 204 -29.91 -3.21 -4.69
C GLY A 204 -28.96 -3.38 -3.48
N THR A 205 -27.65 -3.21 -3.67
CA THR A 205 -26.65 -3.34 -2.59
C THR A 205 -25.87 -2.05 -2.41
N SER A 206 -25.38 -1.79 -1.19
CA SER A 206 -24.52 -0.63 -0.92
C SER A 206 -23.16 -0.86 -1.58
N ALA A 207 -22.78 -0.03 -2.55
CA ALA A 207 -21.58 -0.20 -3.36
C ALA A 207 -21.13 1.11 -4.05
N PRO A 208 -19.91 1.15 -4.61
CA PRO A 208 -19.48 2.20 -5.52
C PRO A 208 -20.47 2.42 -6.67
N THR A 209 -20.70 3.69 -7.01
CA THR A 209 -21.55 4.13 -8.13
C THR A 209 -20.78 4.95 -9.17
N ALA A 210 -19.55 5.38 -8.84
CA ALA A 210 -18.62 5.97 -9.79
C ALA A 210 -17.16 5.77 -9.33
N TYR A 211 -16.26 5.67 -10.31
CA TYR A 211 -14.80 5.63 -10.11
C TYR A 211 -14.13 6.76 -10.88
N ALA A 212 -12.98 7.22 -10.37
CA ALA A 212 -12.17 8.24 -11.05
C ALA A 212 -11.40 7.70 -12.26
N ASN A 213 -11.06 6.41 -12.24
CA ASN A 213 -10.27 5.75 -13.28
C ASN A 213 -10.86 4.37 -13.63
N SER A 214 -10.32 3.73 -14.65
CA SER A 214 -10.72 2.39 -15.11
C SER A 214 -9.95 1.25 -14.44
N GLY A 215 -9.31 1.50 -13.29
CA GLY A 215 -8.48 0.53 -12.59
C GLY A 215 -7.02 0.63 -13.03
N LEU A 216 -6.22 1.35 -12.25
CA LEU A 216 -4.77 1.39 -12.40
C LEU A 216 -4.21 -0.02 -12.16
N LEU A 217 -3.46 -0.54 -13.13
CA LEU A 217 -2.72 -1.78 -12.99
C LEU A 217 -1.45 -1.52 -12.18
N ILE A 218 -1.30 -2.31 -11.12
CA ILE A 218 -0.05 -2.51 -10.40
C ILE A 218 0.56 -3.75 -11.04
N ASP A 219 1.70 -3.55 -11.71
CA ASP A 219 2.33 -4.64 -12.46
C ASP A 219 3.01 -5.58 -11.46
N PRO A 220 3.03 -6.90 -11.72
CA PRO A 220 3.87 -7.82 -10.97
C PRO A 220 5.32 -7.32 -10.92
N ASP A 221 6.05 -7.68 -9.88
CA ASP A 221 7.45 -7.30 -9.63
C ASP A 221 7.70 -5.79 -9.44
N SER A 222 6.65 -4.98 -9.27
CA SER A 222 6.78 -3.52 -9.05
C SER A 222 7.08 -3.14 -7.60
N TYR A 223 7.08 -4.10 -6.68
CA TYR A 223 7.28 -3.85 -5.26
C TYR A 223 8.76 -3.64 -4.94
N GLY A 224 9.02 -3.10 -3.76
CA GLY A 224 10.40 -2.96 -3.27
C GLY A 224 11.05 -4.29 -2.92
N SER A 225 12.34 -4.21 -2.60
CA SER A 225 13.03 -5.33 -1.95
C SER A 225 12.33 -5.73 -0.65
N PRO A 226 12.48 -7.00 -0.21
CA PRO A 226 11.99 -7.48 1.08
C PRO A 226 12.20 -6.49 2.23
N VAL A 227 11.13 -6.22 2.97
CA VAL A 227 11.15 -5.40 4.19
C VAL A 227 11.02 -6.27 5.44
N ALA A 228 11.49 -5.74 6.58
CA ALA A 228 11.41 -6.45 7.84
C ALA A 228 9.95 -6.66 8.27
N THR A 229 9.63 -7.84 8.79
CA THR A 229 8.33 -8.16 9.42
C THR A 229 8.26 -7.59 10.85
N PRO A 230 7.07 -7.47 11.46
CA PRO A 230 6.92 -6.94 12.83
C PRO A 230 7.71 -7.70 13.90
N LEU A 231 8.02 -8.98 13.67
CA LEU A 231 8.76 -9.84 14.62
C LEU A 231 10.27 -9.91 14.34
N GLY A 232 10.72 -9.32 13.23
CA GLY A 232 12.10 -9.44 12.73
C GLY A 232 12.41 -10.81 12.12
N GLY A 233 13.27 -10.83 11.10
CA GLY A 233 13.69 -12.06 10.42
C GLY A 233 12.62 -12.71 9.53
N ASN A 234 12.84 -13.98 9.18
CA ASN A 234 11.95 -14.80 8.36
C ASN A 234 10.70 -15.17 9.18
N ALA A 235 9.52 -14.94 8.61
CA ALA A 235 8.25 -15.18 9.27
C ALA A 235 7.61 -16.46 8.73
N SER A 236 7.06 -17.27 9.62
CA SER A 236 6.28 -18.45 9.24
C SER A 236 4.80 -18.12 9.36
N TYR A 237 4.02 -18.58 8.37
CA TYR A 237 2.59 -18.32 8.29
C TYR A 237 1.80 -19.63 8.27
N VAL A 238 0.68 -19.65 8.99
CA VAL A 238 -0.34 -20.68 8.87
C VAL A 238 -1.50 -20.17 8.02
N ARG A 239 -2.25 -21.10 7.43
CA ARG A 239 -3.43 -20.81 6.62
C ARG A 239 -4.68 -21.32 7.30
N SER A 240 -5.75 -20.55 7.20
CA SER A 240 -7.11 -21.03 7.43
C SER A 240 -7.93 -20.80 6.16
N THR A 241 -8.63 -21.83 5.69
CA THR A 241 -9.56 -21.72 4.57
C THR A 241 -10.97 -21.99 5.09
N THR A 242 -11.90 -21.11 4.76
CA THR A 242 -13.32 -21.24 5.11
C THR A 242 -14.17 -21.38 3.86
N THR A 243 -15.00 -22.41 3.77
CA THR A 243 -15.90 -22.67 2.63
C THR A 243 -17.31 -22.09 2.80
N ASN A 244 -17.44 -20.98 3.56
CA ASN A 244 -18.72 -20.34 3.84
C ASN A 244 -18.67 -18.80 3.77
N GLY A 245 -18.03 -18.28 2.73
CA GLY A 245 -17.96 -16.86 2.42
C GLY A 245 -17.05 -16.12 3.38
N ASP A 246 -17.50 -14.95 3.83
CA ASP A 246 -16.64 -13.98 4.51
C ASP A 246 -16.46 -14.25 6.01
N ASN A 247 -17.18 -15.23 6.56
CA ASN A 247 -17.07 -15.62 7.97
C ASN A 247 -15.92 -16.60 8.14
N ILE A 248 -14.95 -16.19 8.93
CA ILE A 248 -13.78 -17.00 9.31
C ILE A 248 -14.14 -17.93 10.49
N SER A 249 -15.22 -17.62 11.22
CA SER A 249 -15.58 -18.24 12.51
C SER A 249 -16.49 -19.47 12.45
N SER A 250 -16.26 -20.43 11.55
CA SER A 250 -17.06 -21.66 11.57
C SER A 250 -16.25 -22.89 11.19
N ASN A 251 -15.93 -23.75 12.17
CA ASN A 251 -15.86 -25.22 12.07
C ASN A 251 -15.20 -25.84 10.81
N GLN A 252 -14.15 -25.23 10.26
CA GLN A 252 -13.50 -25.66 9.02
C GLN A 252 -12.06 -26.10 9.26
N SER A 253 -11.60 -27.02 8.41
CA SER A 253 -10.25 -27.59 8.47
C SER A 253 -9.21 -26.50 8.30
N VAL A 254 -8.58 -26.10 9.41
CA VAL A 254 -7.32 -25.35 9.37
C VAL A 254 -6.25 -26.32 8.87
N THR A 255 -6.01 -26.31 7.56
CA THR A 255 -4.90 -27.07 6.97
C THR A 255 -3.63 -26.27 7.17
N PHE A 256 -2.87 -26.63 8.21
CA PHE A 256 -1.55 -26.09 8.44
C PHE A 256 -0.61 -26.56 7.34
N LEU A 257 -0.29 -25.66 6.41
CA LEU A 257 0.68 -25.92 5.35
C LEU A 257 1.75 -24.84 5.40
N ASP A 258 2.67 -24.99 6.36
CA ASP A 258 4.07 -24.56 6.23
C ASP A 258 4.88 -25.13 7.42
N SER A 259 5.09 -26.44 7.38
CA SER A 259 6.15 -27.06 8.18
C SER A 259 7.44 -26.92 7.39
N ASN A 260 8.24 -25.92 7.71
CA ASN A 260 9.66 -25.90 7.39
C ASN A 260 10.41 -26.97 8.22
N THR A 261 9.93 -28.21 8.17
CA THR A 261 10.55 -29.38 8.77
C THR A 261 11.34 -30.11 7.68
N GLY A 262 12.50 -29.55 7.33
CA GLY A 262 13.62 -30.41 6.95
C GLY A 262 14.09 -30.43 5.49
N SER A 263 14.13 -29.30 4.78
CA SER A 263 15.02 -29.20 3.61
C SER A 263 15.55 -27.80 3.42
N ALA A 264 16.87 -27.67 3.36
CA ALA A 264 17.60 -26.41 3.23
C ALA A 264 17.50 -25.73 1.84
N ASN A 265 16.39 -25.87 1.11
CA ASN A 265 16.14 -25.20 -0.16
C ASN A 265 14.61 -24.96 -0.33
N SER A 266 14.20 -23.68 -0.43
CA SER A 266 12.80 -23.13 -0.49
C SER A 266 11.99 -23.27 0.82
N SER A 267 11.43 -22.22 1.44
CA SER A 267 11.10 -20.88 0.96
C SER A 267 10.85 -19.96 2.17
N ASP A 268 11.77 -19.05 2.48
CA ASP A 268 11.49 -17.96 3.42
C ASP A 268 10.42 -17.05 2.80
N LEU A 269 9.37 -16.73 3.56
CA LEU A 269 8.39 -15.72 3.16
C LEU A 269 8.85 -14.34 3.62
N TYR A 270 8.76 -13.36 2.73
CA TYR A 270 9.11 -11.97 3.00
C TYR A 270 7.96 -11.03 2.68
N LEU A 271 7.89 -9.92 3.42
CA LEU A 271 6.99 -8.83 3.06
C LEU A 271 7.63 -7.98 1.97
N VAL A 272 6.89 -7.71 0.92
CA VAL A 272 7.21 -6.66 -0.06
C VAL A 272 6.10 -5.62 -0.06
N GLY A 273 6.44 -4.35 -0.31
CA GLY A 273 5.48 -3.26 -0.18
C GLY A 273 5.46 -2.32 -1.38
N ILE A 274 4.28 -1.78 -1.65
CA ILE A 274 4.04 -0.78 -2.68
C ILE A 274 3.23 0.38 -2.11
N MET A 275 3.58 1.60 -2.52
CA MET A 275 2.84 2.82 -2.23
C MET A 275 2.27 3.40 -3.52
N ILE A 276 1.01 3.78 -3.48
CA ILE A 276 0.23 4.32 -4.59
C ILE A 276 -0.33 5.67 -4.14
N THR A 277 0.07 6.76 -4.79
CA THR A 277 -0.45 8.08 -4.44
C THR A 277 -1.83 8.30 -5.03
N PHE A 278 -2.63 9.18 -4.43
CA PHE A 278 -3.91 9.54 -5.05
C PHE A 278 -3.76 10.21 -6.42
N ALA A 279 -2.62 10.89 -6.67
CA ALA A 279 -2.31 11.44 -7.98
C ALA A 279 -2.15 10.34 -9.05
N ASP A 280 -1.58 9.20 -8.70
CA ASP A 280 -1.47 8.02 -9.58
C ASP A 280 -2.85 7.48 -9.98
N LEU A 281 -3.84 7.64 -9.09
CA LEU A 281 -5.24 7.28 -9.35
C LEU A 281 -6.02 8.37 -10.11
N GLY A 282 -5.37 9.48 -10.49
CA GLY A 282 -6.00 10.62 -11.16
C GLY A 282 -6.77 11.55 -10.22
N ILE A 283 -6.51 11.50 -8.92
CA ILE A 283 -7.16 12.33 -7.92
C ILE A 283 -6.27 13.51 -7.52
N ALA A 284 -6.75 14.72 -7.75
CA ALA A 284 -6.06 15.94 -7.33
C ALA A 284 -6.33 16.23 -5.84
N PRO A 285 -5.37 16.85 -5.11
CA PRO A 285 -5.63 17.38 -3.76
C PRO A 285 -6.85 18.31 -3.73
N GLY A 286 -7.65 18.22 -2.67
CA GLY A 286 -8.93 18.91 -2.52
C GLY A 286 -10.14 18.16 -3.11
N THR A 287 -9.92 17.04 -3.80
CA THR A 287 -11.00 16.18 -4.31
C THR A 287 -11.54 15.30 -3.19
N VAL A 288 -12.86 15.15 -3.11
CA VAL A 288 -13.52 14.22 -2.21
C VAL A 288 -13.59 12.83 -2.86
N ILE A 289 -13.11 11.81 -2.16
CA ILE A 289 -13.29 10.40 -2.49
C ILE A 289 -14.19 9.74 -1.44
N GLN A 290 -14.82 8.62 -1.79
CA GLN A 290 -15.61 7.83 -0.85
C GLN A 290 -14.99 6.46 -0.55
N GLY A 291 -13.79 6.20 -1.07
CA GLY A 291 -13.12 4.92 -0.91
C GLY A 291 -12.16 4.59 -2.03
N PHE A 292 -11.79 3.32 -2.08
CA PHE A 292 -11.08 2.69 -3.19
C PHE A 292 -11.45 1.21 -3.29
N SER A 293 -11.18 0.59 -4.43
CA SER A 293 -11.45 -0.82 -4.67
C SER A 293 -10.22 -1.54 -5.19
N LEU A 294 -9.97 -2.75 -4.68
CA LEU A 294 -8.93 -3.68 -5.13
C LEU A 294 -9.55 -4.81 -5.96
N MET A 295 -8.85 -5.23 -7.00
CA MET A 295 -9.33 -6.16 -8.03
C MET A 295 -8.18 -7.01 -8.58
N ALA A 296 -8.50 -8.14 -9.21
CA ALA A 296 -7.52 -8.94 -9.95
C ALA A 296 -6.77 -8.11 -11.01
N GLY A 297 -5.51 -8.45 -11.27
CA GLY A 297 -4.71 -7.74 -12.28
C GLY A 297 -5.26 -7.87 -13.71
N ASP A 298 -6.00 -8.96 -13.99
CA ASP A 298 -6.56 -9.24 -15.31
C ASP A 298 -7.96 -8.66 -15.57
N VAL A 299 -8.49 -7.85 -14.63
CA VAL A 299 -9.74 -7.12 -14.84
C VAL A 299 -9.64 -6.22 -16.08
N ALA A 300 -10.49 -6.48 -17.06
CA ALA A 300 -10.39 -5.93 -18.42
C ALA A 300 -11.27 -4.67 -18.62
N ALA A 301 -11.27 -3.76 -17.65
CA ALA A 301 -12.07 -2.55 -17.72
C ALA A 301 -11.49 -1.52 -18.69
N THR A 302 -12.29 -1.13 -19.69
CA THR A 302 -11.93 -0.07 -20.66
C THR A 302 -12.44 1.31 -20.25
N THR A 303 -13.37 1.37 -19.30
CA THR A 303 -13.92 2.62 -18.74
C THR A 303 -14.12 2.47 -17.23
N SER A 304 -14.18 3.60 -16.51
CA SER A 304 -14.48 3.59 -15.06
C SER A 304 -15.88 3.04 -14.76
N GLY A 305 -16.85 3.23 -15.66
CA GLY A 305 -18.20 2.67 -15.53
C GLY A 305 -18.24 1.14 -15.62
N SER A 306 -17.31 0.53 -16.36
CA SER A 306 -17.21 -0.93 -16.50
C SER A 306 -16.92 -1.63 -15.17
N LEU A 307 -16.24 -0.94 -14.24
CA LEU A 307 -15.91 -1.45 -12.91
C LEU A 307 -17.11 -1.55 -11.96
N LEU A 308 -18.25 -0.94 -12.27
CA LEU A 308 -19.38 -0.90 -11.34
C LEU A 308 -20.00 -2.30 -11.13
N ASN A 309 -20.13 -3.08 -12.21
CA ASN A 309 -20.72 -4.42 -12.18
C ASN A 309 -19.67 -5.51 -11.97
N TRP A 310 -19.42 -5.88 -10.72
CA TRP A 310 -18.52 -6.99 -10.38
C TRP A 310 -19.03 -8.38 -10.82
N ASN A 311 -20.29 -8.48 -11.28
CA ASN A 311 -20.82 -9.72 -11.86
C ASN A 311 -20.65 -9.79 -13.38
N ASN A 312 -20.04 -8.77 -14.01
CA ASN A 312 -19.82 -8.78 -15.45
C ASN A 312 -18.58 -9.62 -15.79
N SER A 313 -18.79 -10.86 -16.25
CA SER A 313 -17.71 -11.79 -16.58
C SER A 313 -16.78 -11.34 -17.72
N SER A 314 -17.21 -10.37 -18.55
CA SER A 314 -16.34 -9.77 -19.57
C SER A 314 -15.34 -8.75 -19.00
N VAL A 315 -15.56 -8.29 -17.77
CA VAL A 315 -14.69 -7.34 -17.05
C VAL A 315 -13.98 -8.04 -15.91
N TYR A 316 -14.71 -8.81 -15.10
CA TYR A 316 -14.21 -9.61 -13.98
C TYR A 316 -14.22 -11.07 -14.40
N LYS A 317 -13.08 -11.59 -14.80
CA LYS A 317 -13.01 -12.96 -15.32
C LYS A 317 -13.39 -13.98 -14.26
N THR A 318 -13.92 -15.11 -14.71
CA THR A 318 -14.30 -16.25 -13.86
C THR A 318 -13.24 -17.35 -13.87
N ASP A 319 -12.09 -17.09 -14.48
CA ASP A 319 -10.95 -17.99 -14.65
C ASP A 319 -9.60 -17.29 -14.37
N THR A 320 -9.61 -16.27 -13.51
CA THR A 320 -8.45 -15.64 -12.90
C THR A 320 -7.56 -16.70 -12.24
N ASP A 321 -6.44 -16.96 -12.89
CA ASP A 321 -5.43 -17.93 -12.48
C ASP A 321 -4.74 -17.51 -11.17
N ALA A 322 -4.58 -18.49 -10.28
CA ALA A 322 -3.92 -18.36 -8.98
C ALA A 322 -2.38 -18.22 -9.06
N THR A 323 -1.80 -18.14 -10.27
CA THR A 323 -0.35 -18.04 -10.50
C THR A 323 0.08 -16.70 -11.11
N THR A 324 -0.81 -16.02 -11.83
CA THR A 324 -0.43 -14.82 -12.61
C THR A 324 -1.18 -13.57 -12.19
N TRP A 325 -2.46 -13.69 -11.83
CA TRP A 325 -3.36 -12.54 -11.69
C TRP A 325 -4.17 -12.52 -10.40
N GLY A 326 -4.30 -13.67 -9.74
CA GLY A 326 -5.00 -13.83 -8.47
C GLY A 326 -4.09 -14.30 -7.33
N ASN A 327 -2.77 -14.26 -7.50
CA ASN A 327 -1.78 -14.79 -6.57
C ASN A 327 -1.38 -13.83 -5.44
N VAL A 328 -1.86 -12.59 -5.46
CA VAL A 328 -1.51 -11.60 -4.43
C VAL A 328 -1.95 -12.06 -3.03
N ASP A 329 -1.03 -11.98 -2.07
CA ASP A 329 -1.24 -12.34 -0.68
C ASP A 329 -1.28 -11.06 0.17
N PHE A 330 -2.40 -10.33 0.10
CA PHE A 330 -2.56 -9.06 0.80
C PHE A 330 -2.48 -9.23 2.31
N MET A 331 -1.57 -8.49 2.94
CA MET A 331 -1.62 -8.26 4.37
C MET A 331 -2.91 -7.50 4.73
N GLY A 332 -3.39 -7.65 5.96
CA GLY A 332 -4.52 -6.94 6.56
C GLY A 332 -4.27 -5.44 6.79
N PHE A 333 -3.47 -4.84 5.91
CA PHE A 333 -2.95 -3.49 5.95
C PHE A 333 -3.25 -2.79 4.63
N GLY A 334 -3.49 -1.48 4.68
CA GLY A 334 -3.70 -0.64 3.50
C GLY A 334 -5.06 0.03 3.41
N GLY A 335 -5.95 -0.23 4.38
CA GLY A 335 -7.18 0.54 4.56
C GLY A 335 -6.96 1.96 5.09
N GLN A 336 -5.76 2.28 5.59
CA GLN A 336 -5.43 3.59 6.17
C GLN A 336 -4.62 4.46 5.22
N ILE A 337 -5.01 5.73 5.12
CA ILE A 337 -4.28 6.72 4.31
C ILE A 337 -2.94 7.07 4.99
N SER A 338 -1.87 7.00 4.23
CA SER A 338 -0.54 7.45 4.64
C SER A 338 -0.24 8.85 4.10
N ARG A 339 0.64 9.59 4.78
CA ARG A 339 1.04 10.96 4.44
C ARG A 339 2.55 11.14 4.56
N PRO A 340 3.16 12.04 3.77
CA PRO A 340 4.58 12.33 3.89
C PRO A 340 4.92 12.81 5.30
N VAL A 341 5.99 12.29 5.86
CA VAL A 341 6.61 12.85 7.07
C VAL A 341 7.37 14.10 6.62
N PRO A 342 7.01 15.30 7.10
CA PRO A 342 7.77 16.49 6.73
C PRO A 342 9.22 16.31 7.18
N GLU A 343 10.16 16.50 6.25
CA GLU A 343 11.57 16.57 6.60
C GLU A 343 11.75 17.64 7.69
N PRO A 344 12.50 17.35 8.78
CA PRO A 344 12.87 18.38 9.73
C PRO A 344 13.46 19.58 8.97
N ALA A 345 13.14 20.81 9.40
CA ALA A 345 13.53 22.06 8.73
C ALA A 345 15.04 22.34 8.74
N THR A 346 15.89 21.31 8.76
CA THR A 346 17.35 21.33 8.63
C THR A 346 17.78 22.22 7.48
N TYR A 347 17.09 22.15 6.33
CA TYR A 347 17.36 23.03 5.19
C TYR A 347 16.98 24.50 5.45
N GLY A 348 15.86 24.75 6.14
CA GLY A 348 15.45 26.09 6.56
C GLY A 348 16.47 26.72 7.50
N VAL A 349 17.01 25.95 8.45
CA VAL A 349 18.06 26.40 9.37
C VAL A 349 19.38 26.67 8.64
N ILE A 350 19.77 25.83 7.68
CA ILE A 350 20.97 26.04 6.85
C ILE A 350 20.83 27.33 6.02
N PHE A 351 19.69 27.54 5.35
CA PHE A 351 19.44 28.76 4.57
C PHE A 351 19.45 30.02 5.46
N MET A 352 18.79 29.98 6.62
CA MET A 352 18.82 31.09 7.58
C MET A 352 20.23 31.36 8.11
N SER A 353 21.02 30.33 8.35
CA SER A 353 22.41 30.43 8.80
C SER A 353 23.32 31.06 7.72
N LEU A 354 23.12 30.68 6.45
CA LEU A 354 23.85 31.26 5.32
C LEU A 354 23.47 32.73 5.07
N CYS A 355 22.18 33.08 5.16
CA CYS A 355 21.72 34.47 5.05
C CYS A 355 22.31 35.34 6.18
N THR A 356 22.34 34.82 7.40
CA THR A 356 22.92 35.52 8.56
C THR A 356 24.44 35.68 8.41
N GLY A 357 25.13 34.63 7.98
CA GLY A 357 26.57 34.66 7.69
C GLY A 357 26.93 35.67 6.60
N GLY A 358 26.18 35.68 5.50
CA GLY A 358 26.34 36.64 4.40
C GLY A 358 26.11 38.09 4.83
N PHE A 359 25.09 38.34 5.66
CA PHE A 359 24.82 39.66 6.21
C PHE A 359 25.95 40.16 7.13
N LEU A 360 26.47 39.30 8.01
CA LEU A 360 27.57 39.65 8.92
C LEU A 360 28.90 39.88 8.18
N LEU A 361 29.20 39.09 7.15
CA LEU A 361 30.38 39.27 6.30
C LEU A 361 30.30 40.58 5.49
N ARG A 362 29.12 40.90 4.94
CA ARG A 362 28.87 42.17 4.25
C ARG A 362 29.09 43.35 5.21
N ARG A 363 28.55 43.29 6.42
CA ARG A 363 28.71 44.34 7.43
C ARG A 363 30.17 44.56 7.83
N ARG A 364 30.96 43.49 7.98
CA ARG A 364 32.41 43.58 8.25
C ARG A 364 33.20 44.20 7.10
N HIS A 365 32.83 43.92 5.85
CA HIS A 365 33.48 44.51 4.69
C HIS A 365 33.24 46.03 4.59
N PHE A 366 32.03 46.50 4.92
CA PHE A 366 31.72 47.94 4.93
C PHE A 366 32.30 48.70 6.13
N ALA A 367 32.49 48.06 7.28
CA ALA A 367 33.09 48.69 8.45
C ALA A 367 34.62 48.85 8.38
N ARG A 368 35.28 48.25 7.38
CA ARG A 368 36.74 48.33 7.14
C ARG A 368 37.11 49.29 6.01
N ARG A 369 36.12 49.90 5.36
CA ARG A 369 36.29 51.04 4.46
C ARG A 369 35.89 52.29 5.22
#